data_AF-A0A4R6WZS6-F1
#
_entry.id   AF-A0A4R6WZS6-F1
#
_cell.length_a   1.000
_cell.length_b   1.000
_cell.length_c   1.000
_cell.angle_alpha   90.00
_cell.angle_beta   90.00
_cell.angle_gamma   90.00
#
_symmetry.space_group_name_H-M   'P 1'
#
loop_
_entity.id
_entity.type
_entity.pdbx_description
1 polymer ?
#
loop_
_entity_poly.entity_id
_entity_poly.type
_entity_poly.pdbx_seq_one_letter_code
_entity_poly.pdbx_strand_id
1 'polypeptide(L)'
;MNKSKMLSAYKTVNNLKADQPKSGTPEDQPKPLYRSEYDEKLIKEYHFAKFKKNLDLIQNSPELSELLEKEEWDEDDIKKLLATFR
;
A
#
# COMPACT_ATOMS: atom_id res chain seq x y z
N MET A 1 -14.65 -4.67 -11.31
CA MET A 1 -13.35 -5.40 -11.43
C MET A 1 -13.40 -6.64 -10.53
N ASN A 2 -12.90 -7.81 -10.94
CA ASN A 2 -13.19 -9.09 -10.26
C ASN A 2 -12.24 -9.33 -9.05
N LYS A 3 -12.82 -9.48 -7.85
CA LYS A 3 -12.14 -9.71 -6.54
C LYS A 3 -11.06 -10.79 -6.56
N SER A 4 -11.25 -11.83 -7.37
CA SER A 4 -10.28 -12.92 -7.55
C SER A 4 -8.94 -12.44 -8.13
N LYS A 5 -8.97 -11.52 -9.10
CA LYS A 5 -7.75 -10.97 -9.73
C LYS A 5 -6.95 -10.08 -8.77
N MET A 6 -7.60 -9.44 -7.82
CA MET A 6 -6.93 -8.62 -6.80
C MET A 6 -6.18 -9.50 -5.78
N LEU A 7 -6.82 -10.58 -5.31
CA LEU A 7 -6.21 -11.53 -4.39
C LEU A 7 -5.03 -12.30 -5.01
N SER A 8 -5.11 -12.64 -6.31
CA SER A 8 -3.99 -13.25 -6.99
C SER A 8 -2.80 -12.30 -7.08
N ALA A 9 -3.03 -11.03 -7.42
CA ALA A 9 -1.96 -10.02 -7.48
C ALA A 9 -1.28 -9.83 -6.13
N TYR A 10 -2.05 -9.81 -5.03
CA TYR A 10 -1.49 -9.72 -3.68
C TYR A 10 -0.61 -10.92 -3.31
N LYS A 11 -1.05 -12.14 -3.67
CA LYS A 11 -0.24 -13.36 -3.47
C LYS A 11 1.06 -13.33 -4.27
N THR A 12 1.02 -12.87 -5.52
CA THR A 12 2.21 -12.74 -6.37
C THR A 12 3.24 -11.81 -5.76
N VAL A 13 2.82 -10.65 -5.23
CA VAL A 13 3.73 -9.68 -4.59
C VAL A 13 4.34 -10.24 -3.30
N ASN A 14 3.57 -11.01 -2.52
CA ASN A 14 4.08 -11.60 -1.28
C ASN A 14 5.10 -12.72 -1.56
N ASN A 15 4.91 -13.47 -2.64
CA ASN A 15 5.81 -14.55 -3.06
C ASN A 15 7.12 -14.03 -3.69
N LEU A 16 7.12 -12.82 -4.26
CA LEU A 16 8.33 -12.18 -4.81
C LEU A 16 9.40 -11.87 -3.75
N LYS A 17 9.06 -11.88 -2.45
CA LYS A 17 10.03 -11.71 -1.36
C LYS A 17 10.80 -12.98 -1.00
N ALA A 18 10.37 -14.16 -1.48
CA ALA A 18 10.92 -15.45 -1.03
C ALA A 18 12.13 -15.93 -1.85
N ASP A 19 12.28 -15.48 -3.11
CA ASP A 19 13.25 -16.05 -4.06
C ASP A 19 14.48 -15.14 -4.33
N GLN A 20 15.06 -14.50 -3.31
CA GLN A 20 16.41 -13.95 -3.47
C GLN A 20 17.47 -14.97 -3.03
N PRO A 21 18.19 -15.63 -3.96
CA PRO A 21 19.32 -16.48 -3.62
C PRO A 21 20.44 -15.63 -3.00
N LYS A 22 20.81 -15.94 -1.76
CA LYS A 22 21.99 -15.37 -1.09
C LYS A 22 23.26 -16.02 -1.64
N SER A 23 23.69 -15.62 -2.83
CA SER A 23 25.00 -16.00 -3.35
C SER A 23 25.76 -14.74 -3.72
N GLY A 24 26.79 -14.40 -2.93
CA GLY A 24 27.58 -13.22 -3.22
C GLY A 24 28.64 -12.84 -2.19
N THR A 25 29.79 -12.41 -2.71
CA THR A 25 31.00 -11.85 -2.04
C THR A 25 30.70 -10.62 -1.17
N PRO A 26 31.66 -10.02 -0.41
CA PRO A 26 31.41 -8.84 0.43
C PRO A 26 30.84 -7.62 -0.31
N GLU A 27 30.94 -7.56 -1.64
CA GLU A 27 30.31 -6.57 -2.52
C GLU A 27 28.80 -6.81 -2.78
N ASP A 28 28.28 -7.98 -2.42
CA ASP A 28 26.87 -8.37 -2.53
C ASP A 28 26.07 -8.14 -1.25
N GLN A 29 26.63 -7.40 -0.28
CA GLN A 29 25.83 -6.90 0.81
C GLN A 29 24.80 -5.91 0.25
N PRO A 30 23.49 -6.13 0.46
CA PRO A 30 22.49 -5.20 -0.02
C PRO A 30 22.81 -3.84 0.58
N LYS A 31 23.13 -2.88 -0.29
CA LYS A 31 23.32 -1.49 0.13
C LYS A 31 22.11 -1.10 0.98
N PRO A 32 22.32 -0.40 2.11
CA PRO A 32 21.20 0.05 2.92
C PRO A 32 20.25 0.83 2.02
N LEU A 33 18.97 0.46 2.06
CA LEU A 33 17.92 1.09 1.25
C LEU A 33 17.85 2.61 1.48
N TYR A 34 18.23 3.03 2.69
CA TYR A 34 18.25 4.41 3.15
C TYR A 34 19.68 4.90 3.34
N ARG A 35 19.89 6.21 3.18
CA ARG A 35 21.21 6.85 3.25
C ARG A 35 21.77 6.89 4.68
N SER A 36 20.89 6.89 5.69
CA SER A 36 21.24 6.87 7.11
C SER A 36 20.11 6.24 7.94
N GLU A 37 20.42 5.84 9.18
CA GLU A 37 19.41 5.39 10.15
C GLU A 37 18.39 6.49 10.49
N TYR A 38 18.85 7.74 10.50
CA TYR A 38 17.99 8.89 10.72
C TYR A 38 16.97 9.05 9.58
N ASP A 39 17.40 8.95 8.33
CA ASP A 39 16.52 9.02 7.18
C ASP A 39 15.50 7.88 7.18
N GLU A 40 15.93 6.67 7.52
CA GLU A 40 15.02 5.52 7.67
C GLU A 40 13.95 5.78 8.72
N LYS A 41 14.33 6.30 9.88
CA LYS A 41 13.40 6.64 10.95
C LYS A 41 12.41 7.71 10.50
N LEU A 42 12.90 8.79 9.89
CA LEU A 42 12.08 9.89 9.40
C LEU A 42 11.07 9.42 8.34
N ILE A 43 11.53 8.62 7.38
CA ILE A 43 10.68 8.06 6.33
C ILE A 43 9.61 7.15 6.93
N LYS A 44 9.98 6.26 7.86
CA LYS A 44 9.01 5.39 8.56
C LYS A 44 7.99 6.18 9.35
N GLU A 45 8.40 7.20 10.09
CA GLU A 45 7.51 8.07 10.86
C GLU A 45 6.53 8.80 9.94
N TYR A 46 7.02 9.35 8.82
CA TYR A 46 6.18 9.98 7.80
C TYR A 46 5.15 8.99 7.22
N HIS A 47 5.58 7.79 6.83
CA HIS A 47 4.68 6.76 6.31
C HIS A 47 3.65 6.32 7.35
N PHE A 48 4.06 6.17 8.61
CA PHE A 48 3.17 5.81 9.70
C PHE A 48 2.12 6.90 9.96
N ALA A 49 2.53 8.17 9.96
CA ALA A 49 1.62 9.30 10.08
C ALA A 49 0.62 9.35 8.91
N LYS A 50 1.10 9.14 7.68
CA LYS A 50 0.24 9.06 6.48
C LYS A 50 -0.75 7.89 6.57
N PHE A 51 -0.30 6.73 7.05
CA PHE A 51 -1.16 5.58 7.26
C PHE A 51 -2.26 5.88 8.28
N LYS A 52 -1.92 6.47 9.43
CA LYS A 52 -2.90 6.90 10.44
C LYS A 52 -3.92 7.87 9.88
N LYS A 53 -3.47 8.89 9.14
CA LYS A 53 -4.37 9.86 8.48
C LYS A 53 -5.32 9.16 7.50
N ASN A 54 -4.80 8.26 6.68
CA ASN A 54 -5.62 7.52 5.71
C ASN A 54 -6.61 6.57 6.39
N LEU A 55 -6.19 5.92 7.49
CA LEU A 55 -7.05 5.05 8.29
C LEU A 55 -8.22 5.85 8.87
N ASP A 56 -7.93 6.99 9.48
CA ASP A 56 -8.93 7.89 10.05
C ASP A 56 -9.94 8.37 8.99
N LEU A 57 -9.45 8.76 7.82
CA LEU A 57 -10.29 9.17 6.69
C LEU A 57 -11.22 8.03 6.22
N ILE A 58 -10.74 6.79 6.20
CA ILE A 58 -11.57 5.63 5.81
C ILE A 58 -12.60 5.31 6.89
N GLN A 59 -12.20 5.36 8.17
CA GLN A 59 -13.09 5.02 9.29
C GLN A 59 -14.19 6.06 9.52
N ASN A 60 -13.88 7.34 9.28
CA ASN A 60 -14.79 8.45 9.56
C ASN A 60 -15.51 8.98 8.31
N SER A 61 -15.28 8.40 7.12
CA SER A 61 -15.97 8.83 5.90
C SER A 61 -17.18 7.95 5.61
N PRO A 62 -18.42 8.44 5.85
CA PRO A 62 -19.63 7.70 5.54
C PRO A 62 -19.78 7.46 4.03
N GLU A 63 -19.38 8.43 3.20
CA GLU A 63 -19.41 8.31 1.73
C GLU A 63 -18.56 7.14 1.23
N LEU A 64 -17.41 6.90 1.86
CA LEU A 64 -16.51 5.81 1.50
C LEU A 64 -17.04 4.46 1.99
N SER A 65 -17.69 4.43 3.16
CA SER A 65 -18.38 3.24 3.67
C SER A 65 -19.52 2.83 2.74
N GLU A 66 -20.36 3.77 2.32
CA GLU A 66 -21.46 3.52 1.38
C GLU A 66 -20.94 2.98 0.04
N LEU A 67 -19.82 3.52 -0.45
CA LEU A 67 -19.17 3.04 -1.67
C LEU A 67 -18.66 1.60 -1.54
N LEU A 68 -18.11 1.24 -0.37
CA LEU A 68 -17.56 -0.09 -0.09
C LEU A 68 -18.64 -1.17 0.06
N GLU A 69 -19.84 -0.79 0.50
CA GLU A 69 -20.99 -1.68 0.64
C GLU A 69 -21.73 -1.94 -0.69
N LYS A 70 -21.52 -1.08 -1.69
CA LYS A 70 -22.13 -1.23 -3.02
C LYS A 70 -21.55 -2.45 -3.77
N GLU A 71 -22.43 -3.30 -4.29
CA GLU A 71 -22.05 -4.57 -4.95
C GLU A 71 -21.35 -4.36 -6.29
N GLU A 72 -21.78 -3.35 -7.05
CA GLU A 72 -21.16 -2.93 -8.31
C GLU A 72 -20.84 -1.44 -8.30
N TRP A 73 -19.70 -1.08 -8.91
CA TRP A 73 -19.25 0.30 -9.02
C TRP A 73 -19.43 0.80 -10.44
N ASP A 74 -19.99 2.00 -10.57
CA ASP A 74 -20.07 2.76 -11.81
C ASP A 74 -18.95 3.80 -11.92
N GLU A 75 -18.91 4.54 -13.04
CA GLU A 75 -17.89 5.56 -13.26
C GLU A 75 -17.96 6.72 -12.26
N ASP A 76 -19.16 7.02 -11.74
CA ASP A 76 -19.35 8.12 -10.81
C ASP A 76 -18.92 7.72 -9.39
N ASP A 77 -19.06 6.45 -9.02
CA ASP A 77 -18.48 5.90 -7.79
C ASP A 77 -16.95 5.99 -7.79
N ILE A 78 -16.31 5.71 -8.93
CA ILE A 78 -14.85 5.83 -9.08
C ILE A 78 -14.42 7.30 -8.95
N LYS A 79 -15.17 8.23 -9.55
CA LYS A 79 -14.88 9.68 -9.41
C LYS A 79 -15.02 10.13 -7.95
N LYS A 80 -16.06 9.66 -7.25
CA LYS A 80 -16.27 9.95 -5.82
C LYS A 80 -15.11 9.43 -4.99
N LEU A 81 -14.72 8.16 -5.16
CA LEU A 81 -13.57 7.56 -4.47
C LEU A 81 -12.30 8.41 -4.66
N LEU A 82 -12.00 8.79 -5.90
CA LEU A 82 -10.81 9.58 -6.22
C LEU A 82 -10.86 10.99 -5.63
N ALA A 83 -12.05 11.58 -5.52
CA ALA A 83 -12.23 12.89 -4.89
C ALA A 83 -11.96 12.82 -3.37
N THR A 84 -12.34 11.73 -2.69
CA THR A 84 -12.15 11.58 -1.24
C THR A 84 -10.68 11.42 -0.83
N PHE A 85 -9.80 11.00 -1.76
CA PHE A 85 -8.36 10.82 -1.52
C PHE A 85 -7.47 11.94 -2.07
N ARG A 86 -8.04 13.00 -2.66
CA ARG A 86 -7.32 14.21 -3.05
C ARG A 86 -7.12 15.12 -1.84
#